data_AF-A0A0E3LN05-F1
#
_entry.id   AF-A0A0E3LN05-F1
#
_cell.length_a   1.000
_cell.length_b   1.000
_cell.length_c   1.000
_cell.angle_alpha   90.00
_cell.angle_beta   90.00
_cell.angle_gamma   90.00
#
_symmetry.space_group_name_H-M   'P 1'
#
loop_
_entity.id
_entity.type
_entity.pdbx_description
1 polymer ?
#
loop_
_entity_poly.entity_id
_entity_poly.type
_entity_poly.pdbx_seq_one_letter_code
_entity_poly.pdbx_strand_id
1 'polypeptide(L)'
;MNYRFIRGLSQLLGRRTAIETDAAVDPSLARETVFEACEGMALSPAERKEALQKAAKKLSISAKELEKALWADLEENQIVKSFVPIYPAELLKQYNISLTQTLLFRAVDLDIWIKGDFQKILWKILRSGLMYSLEDADEERGKIDRGINREKEEKEGKTRENFEELKAVHLHLDGPASLFRISERYGNSFAKIFPALLRSKGWRLKAGILHKGYQGKRILNFTLDDSEKFFKITPEAAVYPETLSPELQIKEKIEKYEAGEETGKKAGEEAEKEARIEEIDAEEAAYDSTLEQMFGSLSLGSWKIKREPTILKAGKYAFVPDFSLQRDGMRVYLEIVGFWTPEYLENKIEKLKQVKEPVILLIDRKLKCSEKDFPSQEVIFFDKKIPANKVMQILRKYEEKKLSEDRSRLEEMEFPISGELVNLEEIAAGKRVLPDALKEVVADRLAKAGELEEIGELGKIRESERTGEFEKSRGLEELRESRKVEDLEKYQDYILLENYLIHRQLLERIDQELERPGAVETYADAVKVFESFRLDRSLYYPVLEQLEYKVIWAGLSEENAKVKKAKKV
;
A
#
# COMPACT_ATOMS: atom_id res chain seq x y z
N MET A 1 10.08 40.06 30.92
CA MET A 1 9.61 38.73 30.45
C MET A 1 9.21 38.85 28.99
N ASN A 2 9.53 37.88 28.12
CA ASN A 2 9.26 37.98 26.68
C ASN A 2 7.76 37.77 26.38
N TYR A 3 7.08 38.75 25.77
CA TYR A 3 5.64 38.65 25.47
C TYR A 3 5.28 37.47 24.56
N ARG A 4 6.20 37.03 23.68
CA ARG A 4 5.99 35.88 22.80
C ARG A 4 5.92 34.57 23.57
N PHE A 5 6.71 34.46 24.63
CA PHE A 5 6.71 33.30 25.52
C PHE A 5 5.37 33.20 26.25
N ILE A 6 4.92 34.29 26.87
CA ILE A 6 3.63 34.35 27.60
C ILE A 6 2.46 34.02 26.68
N ARG A 7 2.42 34.62 25.47
CA ARG A 7 1.38 34.32 24.47
C ARG A 7 1.37 32.85 24.05
N GLY A 8 2.55 32.25 23.87
CA GLY A 8 2.64 30.84 23.52
C GLY A 8 2.12 29.92 24.64
N LEU A 9 2.42 30.21 25.91
CA LEU A 9 1.83 29.48 27.04
C LEU A 9 0.31 29.65 27.10
N SER A 10 -0.19 30.87 26.93
CA SER A 10 -1.63 31.16 26.90
C SER A 10 -2.35 30.39 25.80
N GLN A 11 -1.75 30.27 24.62
CA GLN A 11 -2.32 29.51 23.51
C GLN A 11 -2.39 28.01 23.80
N LEU A 12 -1.38 27.45 24.47
CA LEU A 12 -1.39 26.03 24.89
C LEU A 12 -2.45 25.75 25.95
N LEU A 13 -2.65 26.68 26.89
CA LEU A 13 -3.72 26.58 27.88
C LEU A 13 -5.10 26.71 27.23
N GLY A 14 -5.27 27.63 26.26
CA GLY A 14 -6.51 27.78 25.51
C GLY A 14 -6.92 26.54 24.72
N ARG A 15 -5.97 25.74 24.21
CA ARG A 15 -6.28 24.44 23.58
C ARG A 15 -6.87 23.40 24.55
N ARG A 16 -6.76 23.65 25.86
CA ARG A 16 -7.26 22.77 26.93
C ARG A 16 -8.55 23.28 27.58
N THR A 17 -9.14 24.36 27.04
CA THR A 17 -10.43 24.90 27.50
C THR A 17 -11.55 24.49 26.56
N ALA A 18 -12.66 24.01 27.11
CA ALA A 18 -13.93 23.97 26.39
C ALA A 18 -14.60 25.34 26.55
N ILE A 19 -14.86 26.01 25.44
CA ILE A 19 -15.55 27.30 25.39
C ILE A 19 -17.03 27.11 25.07
N GLU A 20 -17.86 27.96 25.65
CA GLU A 20 -19.30 27.95 25.46
C GLU A 20 -19.81 29.37 25.18
N THR A 21 -20.75 29.47 24.26
CA THR A 21 -21.47 30.70 23.96
C THR A 21 -22.68 30.78 24.88
N ASP A 22 -22.58 31.58 25.95
CA ASP A 22 -23.66 31.80 26.91
C ASP A 22 -24.63 32.90 26.42
N ALA A 23 -25.58 32.48 25.59
CA ALA A 23 -26.60 33.34 25.01
C ALA A 23 -27.99 32.69 25.10
N ALA A 24 -29.02 33.52 25.40
CA ALA A 24 -30.42 33.07 25.44
C ALA A 24 -31.01 32.80 24.05
N VAL A 25 -30.36 33.29 23.00
CA VAL A 25 -30.73 33.15 21.58
C VAL A 25 -29.45 33.09 20.76
N ASP A 26 -29.50 32.44 19.60
CA ASP A 26 -28.38 32.41 18.65
C ASP A 26 -27.90 33.85 18.32
N PRO A 27 -26.60 34.15 18.49
CA PRO A 27 -26.07 35.51 18.26
C PRO A 27 -26.25 36.05 16.84
N SER A 28 -26.23 35.19 15.82
CA SER A 28 -26.46 35.62 14.44
C SER A 28 -27.92 36.03 14.23
N LEU A 29 -28.85 35.21 14.74
CA LEU A 29 -30.29 35.53 14.74
C LEU A 29 -30.62 36.78 15.55
N ALA A 30 -29.95 36.97 16.69
CA ALA A 30 -30.08 38.18 17.52
C ALA A 30 -29.70 39.44 16.73
N ARG A 31 -28.54 39.40 16.04
CA ARG A 31 -28.05 40.52 15.22
C ARG A 31 -28.98 40.82 14.05
N GLU A 32 -29.40 39.79 13.31
CA GLU A 32 -30.35 39.93 12.20
C GLU A 32 -31.65 40.60 12.64
N THR A 33 -32.25 40.12 13.74
CA THR A 33 -33.51 40.65 14.27
C THR A 33 -33.38 42.11 14.73
N VAL A 34 -32.25 42.49 15.32
CA VAL A 34 -31.99 43.88 15.72
C VAL A 34 -31.79 44.78 14.51
N PHE A 35 -31.06 44.33 13.49
CA PHE A 35 -30.82 45.12 12.29
C PHE A 35 -32.09 45.31 11.45
N GLU A 36 -32.95 44.30 11.35
CA GLU A 36 -34.28 44.44 10.76
C GLU A 36 -35.14 45.44 11.53
N ALA A 37 -35.16 45.37 12.86
CA ALA A 37 -35.98 46.23 13.70
C ALA A 37 -35.53 47.70 13.71
N CYS A 38 -34.29 47.98 13.30
CA CYS A 38 -33.72 49.31 13.26
C CYS A 38 -34.01 50.07 11.94
N GLU A 39 -34.50 49.38 10.89
CA GLU A 39 -34.77 49.94 9.55
C GLU A 39 -33.63 50.84 9.00
N GLY A 40 -32.38 50.56 9.39
CA GLY A 40 -31.22 51.43 9.14
C GLY A 40 -30.22 51.43 10.29
N MET A 41 -29.55 52.57 10.52
CA MET A 41 -28.61 52.76 11.63
C MET A 41 -29.26 53.63 12.70
N ALA A 42 -29.28 53.18 13.96
CA ALA A 42 -29.71 54.00 15.08
C ALA A 42 -28.68 55.12 15.32
N LEU A 43 -29.11 56.38 15.16
CA LEU A 43 -28.27 57.57 15.33
C LEU A 43 -28.48 58.22 16.72
N SER A 44 -29.50 57.80 17.47
CA SER A 44 -29.76 58.25 18.83
C SER A 44 -29.90 57.10 19.84
N PRO A 45 -29.61 57.32 21.14
CA PRO A 45 -29.85 56.33 22.19
C PRO A 45 -31.32 55.90 22.29
N ALA A 46 -32.27 56.76 21.92
CA ALA A 46 -33.69 56.47 21.91
C ALA A 46 -34.04 55.47 20.80
N GLU A 47 -33.56 55.70 19.57
CA GLU A 47 -33.71 54.78 18.44
C GLU A 47 -33.07 53.41 18.72
N ARG A 48 -31.87 53.38 19.32
CA ARG A 48 -31.21 52.13 19.74
C ARG A 48 -32.11 51.36 20.71
N LYS A 49 -32.64 52.05 21.73
CA LYS A 49 -33.48 51.41 22.75
C LYS A 49 -34.77 50.88 22.14
N GLU A 50 -35.39 51.61 21.22
CA GLU A 50 -36.59 51.19 20.52
C GLU A 50 -36.35 49.94 19.66
N ALA A 51 -35.27 49.93 18.85
CA ALA A 51 -34.90 48.79 18.01
C ALA A 51 -34.62 47.53 18.85
N LEU A 52 -33.87 47.66 19.95
CA LEU A 52 -33.59 46.55 20.87
C LEU A 52 -34.87 46.04 21.55
N GLN A 53 -35.81 46.92 21.92
CA GLN A 53 -37.09 46.51 22.50
C GLN A 53 -37.98 45.78 21.49
N LYS A 54 -38.04 46.27 20.24
CA LYS A 54 -38.78 45.61 19.15
C LYS A 54 -38.21 44.21 18.88
N ALA A 55 -36.90 44.11 18.75
CA ALA A 55 -36.21 42.84 18.52
C ALA A 55 -36.35 41.86 19.71
N ALA A 56 -36.21 42.35 20.94
CA ALA A 56 -36.36 41.52 22.15
C ALA A 56 -37.78 40.96 22.25
N LYS A 57 -38.80 41.77 21.93
CA LYS A 57 -40.19 41.34 21.87
C LYS A 57 -40.42 40.30 20.78
N LYS A 58 -39.82 40.47 19.60
CA LYS A 58 -39.90 39.49 18.48
C LYS A 58 -39.28 38.14 18.85
N LEU A 59 -38.19 38.15 19.60
CA LEU A 59 -37.47 36.94 20.06
C LEU A 59 -37.97 36.37 21.39
N SER A 60 -38.98 37.00 22.01
CA SER A 60 -39.54 36.58 23.32
C SER A 60 -38.52 36.50 24.46
N ILE A 61 -37.52 37.38 24.46
CA ILE A 61 -36.49 37.51 25.51
C ILE A 61 -36.45 38.93 26.07
N SER A 62 -35.76 39.16 27.19
CA SER A 62 -35.56 40.51 27.70
C SER A 62 -34.56 41.29 26.84
N ALA A 63 -34.69 42.63 26.80
CA ALA A 63 -33.72 43.49 26.11
C ALA A 63 -32.28 43.30 26.64
N LYS A 64 -32.14 42.98 27.93
CA LYS A 64 -30.83 42.70 28.55
C LYS A 64 -30.23 41.37 28.07
N GLU A 65 -31.04 40.32 27.95
CA GLU A 65 -30.60 39.04 27.39
C GLU A 65 -30.26 39.16 25.92
N LEU A 66 -31.03 39.95 25.16
CA LEU A 66 -30.73 40.25 23.76
C LEU A 66 -29.41 41.00 23.62
N GLU A 67 -29.19 42.05 24.40
CA GLU A 67 -27.92 42.83 24.36
C GLU A 67 -26.70 41.95 24.69
N LYS A 68 -26.85 41.00 25.63
CA LYS A 68 -25.81 39.99 25.91
C LYS A 68 -25.60 39.05 24.73
N ALA A 69 -26.69 38.55 24.13
CA ALA A 69 -26.64 37.57 23.05
C ALA A 69 -26.02 38.10 21.75
N LEU A 70 -26.15 39.41 21.45
CA LEU A 70 -25.66 40.01 20.19
C LEU A 70 -24.20 39.73 19.87
N TRP A 71 -23.36 39.60 20.89
CA TRP A 71 -21.90 39.50 20.77
C TRP A 71 -21.33 38.32 21.55
N ALA A 72 -22.17 37.41 22.04
CA ALA A 72 -21.76 36.30 22.87
C ALA A 72 -20.89 35.27 22.12
N ASP A 73 -20.97 35.24 20.79
CA ASP A 73 -20.15 34.40 19.90
C ASP A 73 -18.74 34.94 19.67
N LEU A 74 -18.42 36.19 20.05
CA LEU A 74 -17.06 36.73 19.97
C LEU A 74 -16.14 36.05 20.99
N GLU A 75 -14.92 35.70 20.58
CA GLU A 75 -13.93 35.00 21.44
C GLU A 75 -13.70 35.67 22.81
N GLU A 76 -13.78 37.00 22.86
CA GLU A 76 -13.60 37.79 24.09
C GLU A 76 -14.79 37.72 25.06
N ASN A 77 -15.99 37.34 24.58
CA ASN A 77 -17.22 37.23 25.35
C ASN A 77 -17.63 35.78 25.66
N GLN A 78 -16.97 34.82 25.03
CA GLN A 78 -17.17 33.39 25.30
C GLN A 78 -16.71 33.04 26.71
N ILE A 79 -17.38 32.06 27.31
CA ILE A 79 -17.06 31.61 28.67
C ILE A 79 -16.34 30.27 28.63
N VAL A 80 -15.48 30.03 29.62
CA VAL A 80 -14.83 28.74 29.80
C VAL A 80 -15.79 27.81 30.53
N LYS A 81 -16.28 26.78 29.84
CA LYS A 81 -17.15 25.73 30.38
C LYS A 81 -16.36 24.73 31.24
N SER A 82 -15.19 24.33 30.75
CA SER A 82 -14.30 23.42 31.46
C SER A 82 -12.86 23.64 31.02
N PHE A 83 -11.92 23.20 31.87
CA PHE A 83 -10.48 23.31 31.62
C PHE A 83 -9.78 22.03 32.06
N VAL A 84 -8.96 21.46 31.18
CA VAL A 84 -8.13 20.29 31.48
C VAL A 84 -6.81 20.76 32.09
N PRO A 85 -6.60 20.56 33.41
CA PRO A 85 -5.42 21.09 34.10
C PRO A 85 -4.12 20.46 33.58
N ILE A 86 -3.04 21.22 33.66
CA ILE A 86 -1.68 20.80 33.28
C ILE A 86 -0.67 21.36 34.28
N TYR A 87 0.31 20.55 34.64
CA TYR A 87 1.42 20.98 35.48
C TYR A 87 2.31 22.01 34.79
N PRO A 88 2.82 23.03 35.50
CA PRO A 88 3.71 24.04 34.91
C PRO A 88 4.93 23.46 34.20
N ALA A 89 5.57 22.42 34.77
CA ALA A 89 6.72 21.77 34.15
C ALA A 89 6.34 21.09 32.82
N GLU A 90 5.18 20.45 32.75
CA GLU A 90 4.69 19.80 31.54
C GLU A 90 4.27 20.82 30.49
N LEU A 91 3.67 21.94 30.90
CA LEU A 91 3.35 23.06 30.01
C LEU A 91 4.61 23.61 29.33
N LEU A 92 5.73 23.73 30.06
CA LEU A 92 7.00 24.16 29.50
C LEU A 92 7.56 23.16 28.48
N LYS A 93 7.41 21.85 28.72
CA LYS A 93 7.80 20.82 27.75
C LYS A 93 6.94 20.89 26.49
N GLN A 94 5.62 21.00 26.65
CA GLN A 94 4.69 21.16 25.53
C GLN A 94 4.99 22.45 24.73
N TYR A 95 5.39 23.52 25.42
CA TYR A 95 5.88 24.74 24.78
C TYR A 95 7.14 24.50 23.95
N ASN A 96 8.15 23.84 24.50
CA ASN A 96 9.37 23.52 23.77
C ASN A 96 9.10 22.62 22.55
N ILE A 97 8.26 21.60 22.69
CA ILE A 97 7.84 20.73 21.58
C ILE A 97 7.12 21.56 20.51
N SER A 98 6.14 22.36 20.88
CA SER A 98 5.38 23.21 19.95
C SER A 98 6.26 24.24 19.25
N LEU A 99 7.25 24.79 19.97
CA LEU A 99 8.21 25.74 19.42
C LEU A 99 9.12 25.07 18.39
N THR A 100 9.65 23.89 18.69
CA THR A 100 10.44 23.09 17.75
C THR A 100 9.63 22.70 16.53
N GLN A 101 8.40 22.23 16.70
CA GLN A 101 7.48 21.93 15.59
C GLN A 101 7.27 23.15 14.70
N THR A 102 7.00 24.32 15.30
CA THR A 102 6.82 25.58 14.57
C THR A 102 8.09 26.01 13.83
N LEU A 103 9.27 25.74 14.40
CA LEU A 103 10.55 25.99 13.73
C LEU A 103 10.71 25.09 12.49
N LEU A 104 10.34 23.80 12.60
CA LEU A 104 10.42 22.82 11.53
C LEU A 104 9.49 23.11 10.34
N PHE A 105 8.41 23.90 10.51
CA PHE A 105 7.64 24.41 9.36
C PHE A 105 8.47 25.26 8.40
N ARG A 106 9.61 25.79 8.86
CA ARG A 106 10.55 26.58 8.05
C ARG A 106 11.76 25.77 7.61
N ALA A 107 11.78 24.46 7.86
CA ALA A 107 12.87 23.60 7.44
C ALA A 107 12.87 23.44 5.92
N VAL A 108 14.06 23.52 5.32
CA VAL A 108 14.36 23.16 3.93
C VAL A 108 14.61 21.65 3.83
N ASP A 109 15.16 21.07 4.89
CA ASP A 109 15.50 19.66 5.03
C ASP A 109 15.52 19.26 6.52
N LEU A 110 15.45 17.97 6.77
CA LEU A 110 15.65 17.36 8.09
C LEU A 110 16.38 16.03 7.94
N ASP A 111 17.57 15.95 8.52
CA ASP A 111 18.33 14.73 8.70
C ASP A 111 18.10 14.16 10.11
N ILE A 112 17.86 12.86 10.19
CA ILE A 112 17.68 12.14 11.46
C ILE A 112 18.61 10.91 11.44
N TRP A 113 19.47 10.80 12.44
CA TRP A 113 20.29 9.62 12.70
C TRP A 113 19.75 8.89 13.91
N ILE A 114 19.50 7.58 13.78
CA ILE A 114 18.88 6.77 14.83
C ILE A 114 19.63 5.46 15.00
N LYS A 115 19.84 5.09 16.25
CA LYS A 115 20.35 3.76 16.64
C LYS A 115 19.21 2.93 17.22
N GLY A 116 19.12 1.65 16.83
CA GLY A 116 18.11 0.74 17.35
C GLY A 116 16.77 0.82 16.61
N ASP A 117 15.68 1.08 17.33
CA ASP A 117 14.31 1.01 16.80
C ASP A 117 13.93 2.20 15.90
N PHE A 118 14.45 2.19 14.67
CA PHE A 118 14.13 3.17 13.61
C PHE A 118 12.83 2.84 12.86
N GLN A 119 12.26 1.64 13.05
CA GLN A 119 11.09 1.19 12.29
C GLN A 119 9.85 2.00 12.64
N LYS A 120 9.62 2.29 13.93
CA LYS A 120 8.46 3.07 14.38
C LYS A 120 8.40 4.46 13.73
N ILE A 121 9.54 5.15 13.66
CA ILE A 121 9.62 6.48 13.05
C ILE A 121 9.56 6.39 11.52
N LEU A 122 10.19 5.39 10.90
CA LEU A 122 10.09 5.15 9.46
C LEU A 122 8.63 4.90 9.04
N TRP A 123 7.91 4.04 9.73
CA TRP A 123 6.48 3.81 9.48
C TRP A 123 5.66 5.08 9.70
N LYS A 124 5.99 5.91 10.70
CA LYS A 124 5.33 7.22 10.86
C LYS A 124 5.57 8.15 9.68
N ILE A 125 6.76 8.15 9.10
CA ILE A 125 7.12 8.93 7.91
C ILE A 125 6.33 8.44 6.70
N LEU A 126 6.31 7.12 6.47
CA LEU A 126 5.56 6.46 5.38
C LEU A 126 4.07 6.76 5.47
N ARG A 127 3.44 6.55 6.64
CA ARG A 127 2.03 6.91 6.94
C ARG A 127 1.67 8.35 6.65
N SER A 128 2.63 9.24 6.88
CA SER A 128 2.44 10.68 6.71
C SER A 128 2.63 11.10 5.25
N GLY A 129 3.01 10.17 4.36
CA GLY A 129 3.26 10.38 2.94
C GLY A 129 4.42 11.33 2.67
N LEU A 130 5.37 11.46 3.61
CA LEU A 130 6.45 12.45 3.50
C LEU A 130 7.49 12.02 2.46
N MET A 131 8.15 13.02 1.86
CA MET A 131 9.25 12.78 0.94
C MET A 131 10.50 12.46 1.76
N TYR A 132 11.08 11.29 1.54
CA TYR A 132 12.21 10.83 2.32
C TYR A 132 13.23 10.07 1.48
N SER A 133 14.45 9.98 2.00
CA SER A 133 15.43 8.98 1.60
C SER A 133 16.05 8.31 2.81
N LEU A 134 16.31 7.02 2.68
CA LEU A 134 16.85 6.15 3.72
C LEU A 134 18.21 5.64 3.29
N GLU A 135 19.22 5.81 4.14
CA GLU A 135 20.62 5.41 3.93
C GLU A 135 21.14 4.60 5.13
N ASP A 136 21.99 3.60 4.86
CA ASP A 136 22.75 2.89 5.90
C ASP A 136 23.91 3.79 6.36
N ALA A 137 23.98 4.16 7.65
CA ALA A 137 24.90 5.21 8.11
C ALA A 137 26.34 4.72 8.38
N ASP A 138 26.64 3.47 8.03
CA ASP A 138 27.93 2.81 8.28
C ASP A 138 29.11 3.41 7.48
N GLU A 139 28.90 4.31 6.51
CA GLU A 139 29.99 4.93 5.73
C GLU A 139 30.44 6.33 6.22
N GLU A 140 29.64 7.08 6.99
CA GLU A 140 29.98 8.48 7.35
C GLU A 140 30.66 8.66 8.71
N ARG A 141 30.50 7.71 9.65
CA ARG A 141 31.14 7.79 10.98
C ARG A 141 32.67 7.93 10.90
N GLY A 142 33.28 7.40 9.85
CA GLY A 142 34.72 7.49 9.61
C GLY A 142 35.24 8.93 9.42
N LYS A 143 34.40 9.92 9.10
CA LYS A 143 34.83 11.33 8.93
C LYS A 143 34.49 12.23 10.11
N ILE A 144 33.41 11.96 10.84
CA ILE A 144 32.97 12.79 11.97
C ILE A 144 33.80 12.50 13.23
N ASP A 145 34.11 11.23 13.53
CA ASP A 145 34.92 10.88 14.71
C ASP A 145 36.41 11.25 14.56
N ARG A 146 36.95 11.32 13.33
CA ARG A 146 38.34 11.74 13.09
C ARG A 146 38.59 13.23 13.32
N GLY A 147 37.53 14.05 13.41
CA GLY A 147 37.62 15.49 13.65
C GLY A 147 37.57 15.89 15.13
N ILE A 148 37.14 14.98 16.03
CA ILE A 148 36.89 15.30 17.44
C ILE A 148 37.86 14.57 18.38
N ASN A 149 38.41 13.41 17.99
CA ASN A 149 39.38 12.67 18.80
C ASN A 149 40.84 12.97 18.45
N ARG A 150 41.29 14.21 18.71
CA ARG A 150 42.73 14.49 18.91
C ARG A 150 43.08 15.01 20.29
N GLU A 151 42.11 15.22 21.16
CA GLU A 151 42.37 15.63 22.54
C GLU A 151 41.43 14.88 23.48
N LYS A 152 42.02 14.02 24.33
CA LYS A 152 41.41 13.17 25.37
C LYS A 152 41.21 11.69 25.00
N GLU A 153 42.30 11.02 24.67
CA GLU A 153 42.49 9.65 25.13
C GLU A 153 43.57 9.65 26.20
N GLU A 154 43.16 9.78 27.47
CA GLU A 154 43.87 9.14 28.57
C GLU A 154 42.94 9.05 29.78
N LYS A 155 42.73 7.80 30.22
CA LYS A 155 42.14 7.35 31.49
C LYS A 155 40.60 7.36 31.58
N GLU A 156 40.00 6.21 31.32
CA GLU A 156 39.56 5.28 32.39
C GLU A 156 38.95 4.01 31.77
N GLY A 157 39.27 2.87 32.36
CA GLY A 157 38.91 1.54 31.85
C GLY A 157 37.62 0.98 32.44
N LYS A 158 37.01 0.08 31.67
CA LYS A 158 35.84 -0.80 31.96
C LYS A 158 34.51 -0.03 32.00
N THR A 159 33.54 -0.31 31.14
CA THR A 159 32.88 -1.61 30.96
C THR A 159 32.64 -1.90 29.47
N ARG A 160 33.11 -3.07 29.00
CA ARG A 160 32.70 -3.63 27.70
C ARG A 160 31.31 -4.21 27.87
N GLU A 161 30.28 -3.41 27.63
CA GLU A 161 28.98 -3.94 27.29
C GLU A 161 29.00 -4.26 25.79
N ASN A 162 28.92 -5.55 25.47
CA ASN A 162 28.64 -6.05 24.13
C ASN A 162 27.23 -5.57 23.73
N PHE A 163 27.13 -4.32 23.26
CA PHE A 163 26.04 -3.95 22.38
C PHE A 163 26.40 -4.53 21.01
N GLU A 164 25.72 -5.62 20.66
CA GLU A 164 25.67 -6.15 19.31
C GLU A 164 25.52 -4.99 18.30
N GLU A 165 26.19 -5.12 17.17
CA GLU A 165 26.32 -4.18 16.06
C GLU A 165 24.96 -3.59 15.61
N LEU A 166 24.47 -2.57 16.30
CA LEU A 166 23.27 -1.84 15.90
C LEU A 166 23.65 -0.77 14.87
N LYS A 167 23.49 -1.14 13.59
CA LYS A 167 23.65 -0.26 12.42
C LYS A 167 22.90 1.04 12.64
N ALA A 168 23.60 2.16 12.51
CA ALA A 168 22.97 3.46 12.54
C ALA A 168 22.26 3.69 11.20
N VAL A 169 21.04 4.23 11.24
CA VAL A 169 20.28 4.57 10.04
C VAL A 169 20.24 6.09 9.88
N HIS A 170 20.38 6.58 8.66
CA HIS A 170 20.21 7.98 8.29
C HIS A 170 18.94 8.15 7.46
N LEU A 171 18.02 8.97 7.97
CA LEU A 171 16.79 9.38 7.33
C LEU A 171 16.90 10.84 6.94
N HIS A 172 16.78 11.13 5.64
CA HIS A 172 16.68 12.49 5.13
C HIS A 172 15.24 12.76 4.71
N LEU A 173 14.69 13.92 5.09
CA LEU A 173 13.35 14.36 4.70
C LEU A 173 13.43 15.73 4.04
N ASP A 174 12.72 15.90 2.93
CA ASP A 174 12.56 17.20 2.30
C ASP A 174 11.66 18.10 3.17
N GLY A 175 12.13 19.29 3.50
CA GLY A 175 11.43 20.19 4.41
C GLY A 175 10.31 21.00 3.74
N PRO A 176 9.32 21.50 4.49
CA PRO A 176 8.21 22.27 3.91
C PRO A 176 8.62 23.55 3.17
N ALA A 177 9.78 24.12 3.50
CA ALA A 177 10.31 25.32 2.88
C ALA A 177 11.09 25.06 1.57
N SER A 178 11.40 23.80 1.22
CA SER A 178 11.93 23.44 -0.10
C SER A 178 10.84 23.39 -1.17
N LEU A 179 9.58 23.31 -0.75
CA LEU A 179 8.42 23.25 -1.64
C LEU A 179 8.16 24.61 -2.30
N PHE A 180 7.92 24.60 -3.62
CA PHE A 180 7.49 25.79 -4.36
C PHE A 180 6.16 26.35 -3.83
N ARG A 181 5.27 25.47 -3.37
CA ARG A 181 4.06 25.85 -2.63
C ARG A 181 4.15 25.30 -1.21
N ILE A 182 4.24 26.19 -0.21
CA ILE A 182 4.16 25.80 1.20
C ILE A 182 2.79 25.16 1.44
N SER A 183 2.75 23.85 1.53
CA SER A 183 1.55 23.09 1.85
C SER A 183 1.45 23.00 3.38
N GLU A 184 0.47 23.69 3.96
CA GLU A 184 0.20 23.57 5.40
C GLU A 184 -0.06 22.11 5.81
N ARG A 185 -0.66 21.31 4.91
CA ARG A 185 -0.86 19.87 5.12
C ARG A 185 0.46 19.12 5.23
N TYR A 186 1.40 19.37 4.31
CA TYR A 186 2.74 18.77 4.36
C TYR A 186 3.49 19.20 5.62
N GLY A 187 3.51 20.51 5.90
CA GLY A 187 4.17 21.07 7.08
C GLY A 187 3.64 20.50 8.39
N ASN A 188 2.32 20.33 8.51
CA ASN A 188 1.69 19.70 9.67
C ASN A 188 2.14 18.23 9.85
N SER A 189 2.15 17.45 8.76
CA SER A 189 2.64 16.06 8.78
C SER A 189 4.12 15.97 9.15
N PHE A 190 4.95 16.83 8.56
CA PHE A 190 6.38 16.91 8.81
C PHE A 190 6.69 17.26 10.28
N ALA A 191 6.01 18.27 10.83
CA ALA A 191 6.20 18.66 12.23
C ALA A 191 5.76 17.59 13.23
N LYS A 192 4.85 16.68 12.87
CA LYS A 192 4.42 15.56 13.71
C LYS A 192 5.45 14.42 13.81
N ILE A 193 6.50 14.43 12.99
CA ILE A 193 7.62 13.48 13.10
C ILE A 193 8.40 13.73 14.39
N PHE A 194 8.56 15.00 14.80
CA PHE A 194 9.36 15.34 15.97
C PHE A 194 8.84 14.72 17.28
N PRO A 195 7.54 14.84 17.64
CA PRO A 195 7.00 14.14 18.81
C PRO A 195 7.15 12.61 18.77
N ALA A 196 7.09 11.99 17.59
CA ALA A 196 7.30 10.55 17.45
C ALA A 196 8.77 10.19 17.70
N LEU A 197 9.71 11.02 17.22
CA LEU A 197 11.14 10.85 17.44
C LEU A 197 11.51 10.92 18.93
N LEU A 198 10.83 11.78 19.72
CA LEU A 198 11.07 11.90 21.17
C LEU A 198 10.80 10.61 21.95
N ARG A 199 10.04 9.67 21.39
CA ARG A 199 9.76 8.35 22.00
C ARG A 199 10.87 7.33 21.72
N SER A 200 11.72 7.59 20.73
CA SER A 200 12.87 6.75 20.40
C SER A 200 14.07 7.10 21.28
N LYS A 201 14.97 6.13 21.50
CA LYS A 201 16.27 6.35 22.16
C LYS A 201 17.37 6.43 21.10
N GLY A 202 18.46 7.14 21.39
CA GLY A 202 19.65 7.16 20.55
C GLY A 202 19.46 7.88 19.22
N TRP A 203 18.75 9.02 19.21
CA TRP A 203 18.53 9.84 18.02
C TRP A 203 19.30 11.16 18.05
N ARG A 204 19.66 11.65 16.86
CA ARG A 204 20.15 13.00 16.59
C ARG A 204 19.40 13.55 15.38
N LEU A 205 19.01 14.81 15.42
CA LEU A 205 18.44 15.51 14.27
C LEU A 205 19.28 16.73 13.89
N LYS A 206 19.26 17.06 12.61
CA LYS A 206 19.78 18.31 12.04
C LYS A 206 18.81 18.81 10.99
N ALA A 207 18.44 20.08 11.03
CA ALA A 207 17.55 20.70 10.06
C ALA A 207 18.14 22.00 9.51
N GLY A 208 18.09 22.19 8.20
CA GLY A 208 18.33 23.48 7.55
C GLY A 208 17.11 24.39 7.66
N ILE A 209 17.14 25.43 8.50
CA ILE A 209 16.01 26.34 8.72
C ILE A 209 16.13 27.59 7.84
N LEU A 210 15.11 27.85 7.02
CA LEU A 210 15.02 29.05 6.20
C LEU A 210 14.69 30.29 7.05
N HIS A 211 15.70 31.12 7.28
CA HIS A 211 15.56 32.40 7.96
C HIS A 211 15.46 33.54 6.94
N LYS A 212 14.40 34.35 7.06
CA LYS A 212 14.21 35.57 6.25
C LYS A 212 14.48 36.77 7.15
N GLY A 213 15.62 37.41 6.98
CA GLY A 213 16.00 38.63 7.69
C GLY A 213 16.04 39.85 6.76
N TYR A 214 16.38 41.01 7.32
CA TYR A 214 16.52 42.26 6.55
C TYR A 214 17.60 42.18 5.45
N GLN A 215 18.63 41.36 5.66
CA GLN A 215 19.73 41.14 4.70
C GLN A 215 19.43 40.05 3.65
N GLY A 216 18.20 39.51 3.63
CA GLY A 216 17.78 38.47 2.68
C GLY A 216 17.53 37.11 3.32
N LYS A 217 17.53 36.06 2.48
CA LYS A 217 17.27 34.68 2.87
C LYS A 217 18.57 33.96 3.17
N ARG A 218 18.64 33.25 4.29
CA ARG A 218 19.75 32.36 4.65
C ARG A 218 19.25 31.09 5.30
N ILE A 219 20.01 30.00 5.18
CA ILE A 219 19.73 28.73 5.85
C ILE A 219 20.57 28.68 7.13
N LEU A 220 19.92 28.41 8.26
CA LEU A 220 20.56 28.24 9.56
C LEU A 220 20.47 26.78 9.99
N ASN A 221 21.52 26.24 10.60
CA ASN A 221 21.50 24.87 11.09
C ASN A 221 20.86 24.82 12.48
N PHE A 222 19.86 23.95 12.64
CA PHE A 222 19.28 23.59 13.91
C PHE A 222 19.63 22.13 14.21
N THR A 223 20.19 21.85 15.38
CA THR A 223 20.60 20.50 15.80
C THR A 223 20.04 20.18 17.17
N LEU A 224 19.59 18.94 17.36
CA LEU A 224 19.08 18.45 18.63
C LEU A 224 19.38 16.95 18.77
N ASP A 225 19.54 16.45 19.99
CA ASP A 225 19.72 15.01 20.25
C ASP A 225 18.99 14.56 21.52
N ASP A 226 19.00 13.25 21.76
CA ASP A 226 18.27 12.58 22.85
C ASP A 226 18.82 12.87 24.27
N SER A 227 19.95 13.60 24.38
CA SER A 227 20.51 14.01 25.67
C SER A 227 19.71 15.14 26.34
N GLU A 228 18.89 15.86 25.57
CA GLU A 228 18.18 17.05 26.01
C GLU A 228 17.03 16.75 26.98
N LYS A 229 17.29 16.99 28.26
CA LYS A 229 16.37 16.68 29.37
C LYS A 229 15.04 17.42 29.28
N PHE A 230 15.01 18.58 28.62
CA PHE A 230 13.82 19.41 28.44
C PHE A 230 12.78 18.85 27.46
N PHE A 231 13.10 17.74 26.79
CA PHE A 231 12.19 17.01 25.91
C PHE A 231 11.83 15.61 26.45
N LYS A 232 12.30 15.22 27.64
CA LYS A 232 12.00 13.91 28.25
C LYS A 232 10.64 13.93 28.95
N ILE A 233 9.77 12.99 28.59
CA ILE A 233 8.47 12.77 29.25
C ILE A 233 8.73 12.20 30.66
N THR A 234 8.10 12.75 31.69
CA THR A 234 8.31 12.33 33.10
C THR A 234 7.21 11.39 33.58
N PRO A 235 7.53 10.33 34.35
CA PRO A 235 6.55 9.40 34.90
C PRO A 235 5.48 10.04 35.81
N GLU A 236 5.76 11.15 36.50
CA GLU A 236 4.75 11.82 37.34
C GLU A 236 3.54 12.37 36.55
N ALA A 237 3.67 12.52 35.22
CA ALA A 237 2.55 12.88 34.35
C ALA A 237 1.52 11.73 34.17
N ALA A 238 1.91 10.48 34.46
CA ALA A 238 1.04 9.31 34.39
C ALA A 238 0.15 9.11 35.65
N VAL A 239 0.27 9.98 36.66
CA VAL A 239 -0.44 9.86 37.96
C VAL A 239 -1.81 10.57 37.94
N TYR A 240 -2.18 11.23 36.83
CA TYR A 240 -3.48 11.87 36.65
C TYR A 240 -4.33 11.07 35.66
N PRO A 241 -5.57 10.69 36.01
CA PRO A 241 -6.38 9.81 35.17
C PRO A 241 -6.72 10.47 33.82
N GLU A 242 -6.41 9.77 32.73
CA GLU A 242 -6.75 10.08 31.33
C GLU A 242 -8.24 9.89 31.01
N THR A 243 -9.16 10.16 31.94
CA THR A 243 -10.59 9.99 31.67
C THR A 243 -11.15 11.19 30.90
N LEU A 244 -11.17 11.02 29.58
CA LEU A 244 -11.93 11.78 28.59
C LEU A 244 -13.45 11.55 28.76
N SER A 245 -14.25 12.62 28.79
CA SER A 245 -15.70 12.58 28.54
C SER A 245 -15.99 12.97 27.08
N PRO A 246 -16.66 12.13 26.27
CA PRO A 246 -16.80 12.30 24.82
C PRO A 246 -18.06 13.09 24.38
N GLU A 247 -18.37 14.24 24.98
CA GLU A 247 -19.66 14.95 24.74
C GLU A 247 -19.56 16.28 24.00
N LEU A 248 -18.41 16.63 23.42
CA LEU A 248 -18.26 17.88 22.67
C LEU A 248 -17.75 17.62 21.25
N GLN A 249 -18.62 17.06 20.40
CA GLN A 249 -18.55 17.26 18.96
C GLN A 249 -19.76 18.08 18.50
N ILE A 250 -19.44 19.30 18.09
CA ILE A 250 -20.31 20.23 17.37
C ILE A 250 -20.79 19.52 16.09
N LYS A 251 -22.11 19.32 15.97
CA LYS A 251 -22.74 18.91 14.72
C LYS A 251 -22.59 20.05 13.70
N GLU A 252 -21.77 19.87 12.68
CA GLU A 252 -21.93 20.61 11.42
C GLU A 252 -23.25 20.15 10.78
N LYS A 253 -24.28 21.01 10.88
CA LYS A 253 -25.52 20.87 10.11
C LYS A 253 -25.19 21.13 8.63
N ILE A 254 -25.12 20.07 7.84
CA ILE A 254 -25.41 20.15 6.40
C ILE A 254 -26.93 20.06 6.29
N GLU A 255 -27.57 21.20 6.02
CA GLU A 255 -28.98 21.25 5.66
C GLU A 255 -29.20 20.55 4.32
N LYS A 256 -30.00 19.48 4.33
CA LYS A 256 -30.78 19.06 3.17
C LYS A 256 -32.23 18.91 3.64
N TYR A 257 -33.10 19.68 3.00
CA TYR A 257 -34.55 19.54 3.08
C TYR A 257 -34.96 18.18 2.52
N GLU A 258 -35.87 17.48 3.21
CA GLU A 258 -37.15 16.99 2.67
C GLU A 258 -37.96 16.27 3.76
N ALA A 259 -39.28 16.22 3.54
CA ALA A 259 -40.37 16.15 4.51
C ALA A 259 -40.74 14.74 5.02
N GLY A 260 -41.53 14.69 6.09
CA GLY A 260 -42.45 13.56 6.34
C GLY A 260 -42.54 13.03 7.77
N GLU A 261 -43.56 13.52 8.48
CA GLU A 261 -44.46 12.81 9.41
C GLU A 261 -43.98 12.18 10.74
N GLU A 262 -44.82 12.47 11.73
CA GLU A 262 -44.78 12.10 13.14
C GLU A 262 -44.90 10.58 13.37
N THR A 263 -44.17 10.06 14.35
CA THR A 263 -44.75 9.12 15.33
C THR A 263 -43.93 9.16 16.63
N GLY A 264 -44.62 9.34 17.76
CA GLY A 264 -44.02 9.30 19.09
C GLY A 264 -44.02 7.90 19.71
N LYS A 265 -43.05 7.63 20.59
CA LYS A 265 -43.24 7.07 21.95
C LYS A 265 -41.91 6.61 22.58
N LYS A 266 -41.72 7.09 23.82
CA LYS A 266 -41.20 6.45 25.04
C LYS A 266 -40.14 5.34 24.95
N ALA A 267 -38.96 5.72 25.44
CA ALA A 267 -38.22 5.13 26.57
C ALA A 267 -38.48 3.66 26.96
N GLY A 268 -37.40 2.88 26.97
CA GLY A 268 -37.30 1.61 27.69
C GLY A 268 -36.18 0.73 27.17
N GLU A 269 -35.07 0.73 27.91
CA GLU A 269 -34.11 -0.38 28.11
C GLU A 269 -33.28 -0.93 26.92
N GLU A 270 -32.03 -1.29 27.26
CA GLU A 270 -31.00 -2.00 26.47
C GLU A 270 -29.96 -1.13 25.75
N ALA A 271 -28.89 -0.78 26.49
CA ALA A 271 -27.59 -0.40 25.92
C ALA A 271 -26.43 -0.78 26.86
N GLU A 272 -26.30 -2.06 27.19
CA GLU A 272 -25.00 -2.65 27.53
C GLU A 272 -24.40 -3.24 26.25
N LYS A 273 -23.76 -2.37 25.46
CA LYS A 273 -22.66 -2.76 24.56
C LYS A 273 -21.70 -1.58 24.54
N GLU A 274 -20.68 -1.69 25.38
CA GLU A 274 -19.53 -0.81 25.48
C GLU A 274 -19.00 -0.46 24.07
N ALA A 275 -19.21 0.78 23.67
CA ALA A 275 -18.46 1.38 22.58
C ALA A 275 -17.07 1.74 23.12
N ARG A 276 -16.14 0.78 23.01
CA ARG A 276 -14.69 1.05 23.03
C ARG A 276 -14.41 2.20 22.06
N ILE A 277 -13.99 3.34 22.59
CA ILE A 277 -13.30 4.37 21.80
C ILE A 277 -11.83 4.21 22.15
N GLU A 278 -11.12 3.54 21.27
CA GLU A 278 -9.67 3.47 21.25
C GLU A 278 -9.13 4.88 20.98
N GLU A 279 -8.43 5.47 21.95
CA GLU A 279 -7.26 6.27 21.58
C GLU A 279 -6.34 5.32 20.83
N ILE A 280 -6.33 5.43 19.51
CA ILE A 280 -5.45 4.61 18.69
C ILE A 280 -4.02 5.06 19.01
N ASP A 281 -3.39 4.39 19.96
CA ASP A 281 -2.02 3.96 19.77
C ASP A 281 -1.97 3.36 18.38
N ALA A 282 -1.30 4.07 17.46
CA ALA A 282 -1.22 3.74 16.04
C ALA A 282 -0.35 2.49 15.80
N GLU A 283 -0.55 1.43 16.58
CA GLU A 283 0.02 0.11 16.35
C GLU A 283 -1.00 -0.85 15.68
N GLU A 284 -2.30 -0.49 15.53
CA GLU A 284 -3.34 -1.42 15.03
C GLU A 284 -4.17 -1.00 13.79
N ALA A 285 -3.81 0.07 13.06
CA ALA A 285 -4.44 0.30 11.75
C ALA A 285 -3.86 -0.67 10.69
N ALA A 286 -4.68 -1.60 10.18
CA ALA A 286 -4.28 -2.56 9.14
C ALA A 286 -3.84 -1.90 7.81
N TYR A 287 -4.13 -0.60 7.62
CA TYR A 287 -3.71 0.25 6.51
C TYR A 287 -3.31 1.64 7.01
N ASP A 288 -2.32 2.26 6.37
CA ASP A 288 -1.73 3.54 6.80
C ASP A 288 -2.47 4.74 6.19
N SER A 289 -3.21 4.50 5.10
CA SER A 289 -4.07 5.46 4.43
C SER A 289 -5.31 4.81 3.80
N THR A 290 -6.34 5.61 3.53
CA THR A 290 -7.52 5.16 2.79
C THR A 290 -7.16 4.69 1.38
N LEU A 291 -6.12 5.26 0.77
CA LEU A 291 -5.63 4.86 -0.56
C LEU A 291 -5.03 3.45 -0.54
N GLU A 292 -4.24 3.11 0.47
CA GLU A 292 -3.70 1.77 0.62
C GLU A 292 -4.80 0.74 0.89
N GLN A 293 -5.79 1.09 1.72
CA GLN A 293 -6.94 0.21 1.95
C GLN A 293 -7.71 -0.05 0.65
N MET A 294 -7.95 1.00 -0.13
CA MET A 294 -8.56 0.87 -1.45
C MET A 294 -7.72 -0.04 -2.35
N PHE A 295 -6.40 0.12 -2.40
CA PHE A 295 -5.52 -0.71 -3.22
C PHE A 295 -5.50 -2.17 -2.77
N GLY A 296 -5.35 -2.44 -1.47
CA GLY A 296 -5.31 -3.79 -0.92
C GLY A 296 -6.60 -4.59 -1.14
N SER A 297 -7.72 -3.89 -1.36
CA SER A 297 -9.01 -4.50 -1.71
C SER A 297 -9.20 -4.79 -3.20
N LEU A 298 -8.28 -4.37 -4.07
CA LEU A 298 -8.42 -4.59 -5.52
C LEU A 298 -8.16 -6.04 -5.90
N SER A 299 -8.90 -6.51 -6.90
CA SER A 299 -8.60 -7.76 -7.60
C SER A 299 -7.77 -7.47 -8.85
N LEU A 300 -6.58 -8.07 -8.93
CA LEU A 300 -5.65 -7.96 -10.06
C LEU A 300 -5.54 -9.31 -10.79
N GLY A 301 -6.68 -9.97 -10.98
CA GLY A 301 -6.75 -11.30 -11.61
C GLY A 301 -6.11 -12.37 -10.74
N SER A 302 -5.10 -13.07 -11.26
CA SER A 302 -4.35 -14.12 -10.55
C SER A 302 -3.25 -13.57 -9.62
N TRP A 303 -2.98 -12.26 -9.63
CA TRP A 303 -2.01 -11.64 -8.74
C TRP A 303 -2.57 -11.48 -7.33
N LYS A 304 -1.84 -12.01 -6.34
CA LYS A 304 -2.12 -11.82 -4.92
C LYS A 304 -1.45 -10.54 -4.43
N ILE A 305 -2.24 -9.64 -3.87
CA ILE A 305 -1.74 -8.42 -3.23
C ILE A 305 -1.45 -8.75 -1.76
N LYS A 306 -0.20 -8.54 -1.33
CA LYS A 306 0.20 -8.72 0.07
C LYS A 306 0.88 -7.46 0.56
N ARG A 307 0.38 -6.93 1.69
CA ARG A 307 1.06 -5.86 2.43
C ARG A 307 2.31 -6.44 3.09
N GLU A 308 3.46 -6.00 2.63
CA GLU A 308 4.75 -6.51 3.11
C GLU A 308 5.79 -5.39 2.95
N PRO A 309 5.97 -4.53 3.97
CA PRO A 309 6.99 -3.49 3.96
C PRO A 309 8.38 -4.14 4.08
N THR A 310 8.86 -4.67 2.97
CA THR A 310 10.19 -5.28 2.84
C THR A 310 11.21 -4.18 2.55
N ILE A 311 12.36 -4.21 3.20
CA ILE A 311 13.44 -3.26 2.89
C ILE A 311 14.18 -3.73 1.63
N LEU A 312 14.06 -2.98 0.53
CA LEU A 312 14.79 -3.20 -0.72
C LEU A 312 16.08 -2.38 -0.71
N LYS A 313 17.22 -3.03 -0.93
CA LYS A 313 18.53 -2.35 -1.01
C LYS A 313 18.80 -1.81 -2.41
N ALA A 314 19.28 -0.58 -2.48
CA ALA A 314 19.64 0.14 -3.69
C ALA A 314 21.01 0.81 -3.50
N GLY A 315 22.08 0.04 -3.67
CA GLY A 315 23.43 0.50 -3.30
C GLY A 315 23.50 0.83 -1.81
N LYS A 316 23.84 2.08 -1.46
CA LYS A 316 23.84 2.60 -0.08
C LYS A 316 22.46 3.04 0.43
N TYR A 317 21.49 3.15 -0.46
CA TYR A 317 20.12 3.55 -0.12
C TYR A 317 19.25 2.32 0.15
N ALA A 318 18.14 2.54 0.83
CA ALA A 318 17.10 1.53 0.99
C ALA A 318 15.70 2.12 0.73
N PHE A 319 14.79 1.26 0.30
CA PHE A 319 13.41 1.59 -0.04
C PHE A 319 12.44 0.64 0.67
N VAL A 320 11.28 1.16 1.06
CA VAL A 320 10.22 0.36 1.69
C VAL A 320 8.94 0.53 0.86
N PRO A 321 8.67 -0.39 -0.08
CA PRO A 321 7.38 -0.45 -0.77
C PRO A 321 6.22 -0.81 0.17
N ASP A 322 5.02 -0.40 -0.21
CA ASP A 322 3.80 -0.65 0.58
C ASP A 322 3.23 -2.06 0.33
N PHE A 323 3.37 -2.55 -0.91
CA PHE A 323 2.79 -3.82 -1.35
C PHE A 323 3.78 -4.69 -2.10
N SER A 324 3.58 -5.99 -2.00
CA SER A 324 4.12 -7.00 -2.89
C SER A 324 2.99 -7.66 -3.67
N LEU A 325 3.12 -7.69 -4.99
CA LEU A 325 2.24 -8.36 -5.92
C LEU A 325 2.90 -9.70 -6.29
N GLN A 326 2.20 -10.81 -6.02
CA GLN A 326 2.77 -12.15 -6.15
C GLN A 326 1.92 -13.03 -7.08
N ARG A 327 2.57 -13.72 -8.01
CA ARG A 327 1.95 -14.71 -8.90
C ARG A 327 3.02 -15.71 -9.35
N ASP A 328 2.77 -17.01 -9.24
CA ASP A 328 3.59 -18.09 -9.83
C ASP A 328 5.11 -17.93 -9.61
N GLY A 329 5.51 -17.55 -8.39
CA GLY A 329 6.92 -17.30 -8.01
C GLY A 329 7.48 -15.94 -8.43
N MET A 330 6.76 -15.15 -9.22
CA MET A 330 7.05 -13.75 -9.50
C MET A 330 6.67 -12.85 -8.32
N ARG A 331 7.48 -11.82 -8.11
CA ARG A 331 7.23 -10.79 -7.11
C ARG A 331 7.53 -9.42 -7.70
N VAL A 332 6.53 -8.56 -7.71
CA VAL A 332 6.64 -7.15 -8.12
C VAL A 332 6.24 -6.28 -6.95
N TYR A 333 7.09 -5.32 -6.59
CA TYR A 333 6.79 -4.40 -5.51
C TYR A 333 6.03 -3.19 -6.02
N LEU A 334 5.22 -2.59 -5.15
CA LEU A 334 4.47 -1.38 -5.47
C LEU A 334 4.54 -0.41 -4.30
N GLU A 335 4.82 0.84 -4.62
CA GLU A 335 4.86 1.96 -3.68
C GLU A 335 3.84 3.03 -4.10
N ILE A 336 3.00 3.43 -3.16
CA ILE A 336 2.07 4.54 -3.30
C ILE A 336 2.77 5.78 -2.76
N VAL A 337 3.23 6.63 -3.67
CA VAL A 337 3.90 7.88 -3.30
C VAL A 337 2.87 8.90 -2.83
N GLY A 338 3.05 9.37 -1.60
CA GLY A 338 2.29 10.44 -0.98
C GLY A 338 2.61 11.82 -1.57
N PHE A 339 3.06 12.76 -0.74
CA PHE A 339 3.50 14.07 -1.21
C PHE A 339 4.72 13.95 -2.12
N TRP A 340 4.77 14.76 -3.18
CA TRP A 340 5.85 14.66 -4.16
C TRP A 340 6.15 15.98 -4.87
N THR A 341 7.38 16.09 -5.36
CA THR A 341 7.87 17.07 -6.34
C THR A 341 8.53 16.33 -7.52
N PRO A 342 8.60 16.92 -8.73
CA PRO A 342 9.31 16.34 -9.86
C PRO A 342 10.76 15.99 -9.51
N GLU A 343 11.47 16.91 -8.85
CA GLU A 343 12.85 16.71 -8.43
C GLU A 343 13.00 15.52 -7.45
N TYR A 344 12.05 15.35 -6.52
CA TYR A 344 12.01 14.19 -5.63
C TYR A 344 11.77 12.88 -6.40
N LEU A 345 10.81 12.87 -7.34
CA LEU A 345 10.49 11.68 -8.14
C LEU A 345 11.66 11.28 -9.04
N GLU A 346 12.32 12.24 -9.70
CA GLU A 346 13.51 12.00 -10.51
C GLU A 346 14.60 11.30 -9.70
N ASN A 347 14.93 11.86 -8.53
CA ASN A 347 15.93 11.28 -7.63
C ASN A 347 15.51 9.88 -7.13
N LYS A 348 14.22 9.67 -6.84
CA LYS A 348 13.71 8.39 -6.38
C LYS A 348 13.78 7.32 -7.48
N ILE A 349 13.37 7.64 -8.70
CA ILE A 349 13.42 6.73 -9.85
C ILE A 349 14.88 6.34 -10.16
N GLU A 350 15.80 7.31 -10.16
CA GLU A 350 17.21 7.04 -10.44
C GLU A 350 17.83 6.09 -9.41
N LYS A 351 17.49 6.26 -8.13
CA LYS A 351 17.91 5.33 -7.08
C LYS A 351 17.23 3.95 -7.21
N LEU A 352 15.96 3.89 -7.60
CA LEU A 352 15.22 2.64 -7.78
C LEU A 352 15.76 1.79 -8.94
N LYS A 353 16.42 2.37 -9.95
CA LYS A 353 17.11 1.61 -11.00
C LYS A 353 18.21 0.68 -10.46
N GLN A 354 18.71 0.92 -9.25
CA GLN A 354 19.72 0.08 -8.60
C GLN A 354 19.09 -1.07 -7.78
N VAL A 355 17.77 -1.09 -7.62
CA VAL A 355 17.04 -2.19 -6.98
C VAL A 355 16.97 -3.35 -7.98
N LYS A 356 17.22 -4.57 -7.50
CA LYS A 356 17.19 -5.77 -8.35
C LYS A 356 15.77 -6.18 -8.70
N GLU A 357 14.87 -5.99 -7.74
CA GLU A 357 13.47 -6.35 -7.84
C GLU A 357 12.66 -5.28 -8.57
N PRO A 358 11.64 -5.66 -9.36
CA PRO A 358 10.82 -4.70 -10.07
C PRO A 358 9.92 -3.92 -9.10
N VAL A 359 9.87 -2.61 -9.27
CA VAL A 359 9.07 -1.69 -8.43
C VAL A 359 8.17 -0.82 -9.31
N ILE A 360 6.89 -0.76 -8.99
CA ILE A 360 5.89 0.11 -9.61
C ILE A 360 5.61 1.28 -8.69
N LEU A 361 5.65 2.51 -9.21
CA LEU A 361 5.26 3.72 -8.48
C LEU A 361 3.86 4.18 -8.87
N LEU A 362 2.96 4.27 -7.88
CA LEU A 362 1.67 4.92 -7.99
C LEU A 362 1.76 6.32 -7.38
N ILE A 363 1.35 7.35 -8.11
CA ILE A 363 1.52 8.75 -7.69
C ILE A 363 0.19 9.49 -7.70
N ASP A 364 -0.23 10.00 -6.53
CA ASP A 364 -1.42 10.83 -6.42
C ASP A 364 -1.12 12.27 -6.90
N ARG A 365 -1.74 12.67 -8.01
CA ARG A 365 -1.58 14.01 -8.59
C ARG A 365 -2.01 15.13 -7.64
N LYS A 366 -2.92 14.88 -6.70
CA LYS A 366 -3.41 15.89 -5.75
C LYS A 366 -2.41 16.22 -4.65
N LEU A 367 -1.45 15.33 -4.41
CA LEU A 367 -0.40 15.52 -3.41
C LEU A 367 0.86 16.18 -4.00
N LYS A 368 0.78 16.69 -5.23
CA LYS A 368 1.82 17.47 -5.88
C LYS A 368 2.11 18.76 -5.11
N CYS A 369 3.37 18.98 -4.76
CA CYS A 369 3.83 20.15 -4.00
C CYS A 369 4.54 21.22 -4.85
N SER A 370 4.56 21.06 -6.17
CA SER A 370 5.16 22.03 -7.11
C SER A 370 4.25 22.33 -8.30
N GLU A 371 4.58 23.38 -9.06
CA GLU A 371 3.86 23.74 -10.30
C GLU A 371 4.31 22.91 -11.50
N LYS A 372 5.60 22.56 -11.58
CA LYS A 372 6.19 21.79 -12.69
C LYS A 372 5.58 20.39 -12.79
N ASP A 373 5.17 19.98 -13.98
CA ASP A 373 4.72 18.61 -14.23
C ASP A 373 5.88 17.64 -14.38
N PHE A 374 5.60 16.35 -14.17
CA PHE A 374 6.55 15.28 -14.37
C PHE A 374 6.20 14.50 -15.64
N PRO A 375 7.05 14.52 -16.69
CA PRO A 375 6.69 14.02 -18.02
C PRO A 375 6.87 12.50 -18.22
N SER A 376 7.32 11.75 -17.19
CA SER A 376 7.70 10.35 -17.39
C SER A 376 6.51 9.39 -17.55
N GLN A 377 6.67 8.42 -18.46
CA GLN A 377 5.78 7.27 -18.65
C GLN A 377 6.10 6.08 -17.73
N GLU A 378 7.20 6.15 -16.97
CA GLU A 378 7.68 5.07 -16.09
C GLU A 378 6.87 4.96 -14.78
N VAL A 379 5.98 5.92 -14.51
CA VAL A 379 5.18 6.00 -13.29
C VAL A 379 3.69 6.09 -13.60
N ILE A 380 2.86 5.61 -12.67
CA ILE A 380 1.40 5.62 -12.84
C ILE A 380 0.80 6.76 -12.02
N PHE A 381 0.42 7.83 -12.68
CA PHE A 381 -0.35 8.90 -12.06
C PHE A 381 -1.82 8.54 -11.92
N PHE A 382 -2.41 8.90 -10.79
CA PHE A 382 -3.84 8.80 -10.52
C PHE A 382 -4.36 10.01 -9.73
N ASP A 383 -5.69 10.14 -9.65
CA ASP A 383 -6.37 11.18 -8.87
C ASP A 383 -7.21 10.52 -7.76
N LYS A 384 -8.54 10.48 -7.93
CA LYS A 384 -9.45 9.90 -6.92
C LYS A 384 -9.46 8.36 -6.91
N LYS A 385 -9.15 7.72 -8.04
CA LYS A 385 -9.28 6.26 -8.20
C LYS A 385 -8.01 5.69 -8.78
N ILE A 386 -7.52 4.61 -8.16
CA ILE A 386 -6.33 3.91 -8.61
C ILE A 386 -6.64 3.16 -9.92
N PRO A 387 -5.86 3.37 -11.00
CA PRO A 387 -6.11 2.78 -12.30
C PRO A 387 -5.60 1.33 -12.37
N ALA A 388 -6.37 0.39 -11.82
CA ALA A 388 -6.04 -1.05 -11.82
C ALA A 388 -5.65 -1.57 -13.21
N ASN A 389 -6.33 -1.11 -14.28
CA ASN A 389 -6.02 -1.50 -15.66
C ASN A 389 -4.59 -1.14 -16.08
N LYS A 390 -4.06 0.01 -15.66
CA LYS A 390 -2.68 0.41 -15.97
C LYS A 390 -1.66 -0.44 -15.22
N VAL A 391 -1.96 -0.75 -13.95
CA VAL A 391 -1.14 -1.67 -13.15
C VAL A 391 -1.08 -3.04 -13.83
N MET A 392 -2.24 -3.58 -14.26
CA MET A 392 -2.32 -4.83 -15.00
C MET A 392 -1.53 -4.82 -16.31
N GLN A 393 -1.57 -3.72 -17.07
CA GLN A 393 -0.77 -3.59 -18.29
C GLN A 393 0.74 -3.68 -18.03
N ILE A 394 1.22 -3.14 -16.90
CA ILE A 394 2.64 -3.23 -16.52
C ILE A 394 2.97 -4.64 -16.02
N LEU A 395 2.09 -5.26 -15.21
CA LEU A 395 2.28 -6.64 -14.77
C LEU A 395 2.38 -7.62 -15.95
N ARG A 396 1.53 -7.46 -16.97
CA ARG A 396 1.61 -8.27 -18.21
C ARG A 396 2.98 -8.17 -18.90
N LYS A 397 3.58 -6.98 -18.96
CA LYS A 397 4.93 -6.83 -19.53
C LYS A 397 6.00 -7.59 -18.73
N TYR A 398 5.87 -7.63 -17.40
CA TYR A 398 6.75 -8.44 -16.56
C TYR A 398 6.51 -9.94 -16.75
N GLU A 399 5.26 -10.37 -16.92
CA GLU A 399 4.91 -11.76 -17.25
C GLU A 399 5.51 -12.18 -18.59
N GLU A 400 5.32 -11.39 -19.66
CA GLU A 400 5.88 -11.66 -21.00
C GLU A 400 7.41 -11.76 -20.97
N LYS A 401 8.07 -10.84 -20.25
CA LYS A 401 9.53 -10.89 -20.07
C LYS A 401 9.96 -12.17 -19.35
N LYS A 402 9.28 -12.52 -18.25
CA LYS A 402 9.59 -13.70 -17.45
C LYS A 402 9.33 -15.00 -18.23
N LEU A 403 8.26 -15.04 -19.02
CA LEU A 403 7.91 -16.14 -19.90
C LEU A 403 9.03 -16.40 -20.91
N SER A 404 9.51 -15.34 -21.57
CA SER A 404 10.64 -15.42 -22.51
C SER A 404 11.94 -15.92 -21.86
N GLU A 405 12.30 -15.36 -20.69
CA GLU A 405 13.48 -15.79 -19.94
C GLU A 405 13.39 -17.26 -19.50
N ASP A 406 12.23 -17.68 -19.00
CA ASP A 406 12.01 -19.06 -18.57
C ASP A 406 12.00 -20.02 -19.77
N ARG A 407 11.41 -19.63 -20.90
CA ARG A 407 11.43 -20.43 -22.14
C ARG A 407 12.85 -20.70 -22.60
N SER A 408 13.68 -19.66 -22.73
CA SER A 408 15.09 -19.84 -23.10
C SER A 408 15.86 -20.71 -22.12
N ARG A 409 15.55 -20.62 -20.81
CA ARG A 409 16.16 -21.50 -19.80
C ARG A 409 15.70 -22.95 -19.95
N LEU A 410 14.44 -23.18 -20.32
CA LEU A 410 13.84 -24.50 -20.44
C LEU A 410 14.22 -25.22 -21.74
N GLU A 411 14.59 -24.51 -22.80
CA GLU A 411 14.98 -25.09 -24.10
C GLU A 411 16.07 -26.16 -23.95
N GLU A 412 17.08 -25.91 -23.11
CA GLU A 412 18.23 -26.80 -22.90
C GLU A 412 18.08 -27.72 -21.67
N MET A 413 16.97 -27.62 -20.92
CA MET A 413 16.76 -28.40 -19.70
C MET A 413 16.01 -29.70 -19.97
N GLU A 414 16.47 -30.78 -19.35
CA GLU A 414 15.76 -32.05 -19.34
C GLU A 414 14.77 -32.13 -18.16
N PHE A 415 13.61 -32.72 -18.41
CA PHE A 415 12.58 -32.97 -17.41
C PHE A 415 12.29 -34.48 -17.37
N PRO A 416 12.25 -35.09 -16.17
CA PRO A 416 11.78 -36.46 -16.04
C PRO A 416 10.27 -36.48 -16.26
N ILE A 417 9.83 -37.14 -17.31
CA ILE A 417 8.41 -37.40 -17.58
C ILE A 417 8.23 -38.88 -17.31
N SER A 418 7.87 -39.20 -16.07
CA SER A 418 7.71 -40.57 -15.60
C SER A 418 6.32 -40.77 -15.05
N GLY A 419 5.55 -41.67 -15.67
CA GLY A 419 4.21 -42.03 -15.23
C GLY A 419 3.15 -41.73 -16.29
N GLU A 420 1.95 -42.24 -16.08
CA GLU A 420 0.86 -42.17 -17.06
C GLU A 420 0.15 -40.80 -17.10
N LEU A 421 0.23 -40.03 -16.01
CA LEU A 421 -0.34 -38.70 -15.86
C LEU A 421 0.69 -37.80 -15.18
N VAL A 422 1.17 -36.78 -15.89
CA VAL A 422 2.21 -35.87 -15.40
C VAL A 422 1.66 -34.45 -15.33
N ASN A 423 1.66 -33.87 -14.14
CA ASN A 423 1.21 -32.51 -13.88
C ASN A 423 2.34 -31.51 -14.18
N LEU A 424 2.16 -30.67 -15.21
CA LEU A 424 3.16 -29.66 -15.58
C LEU A 424 3.25 -28.53 -14.55
N GLU A 425 2.20 -28.22 -13.81
CA GLU A 425 2.25 -27.20 -12.76
C GLU A 425 3.19 -27.59 -11.61
N GLU A 426 3.19 -28.88 -11.23
CA GLU A 426 4.09 -29.40 -10.20
C GLU A 426 5.55 -29.34 -10.63
N ILE A 427 5.83 -29.69 -11.90
CA ILE A 427 7.17 -29.60 -12.49
C ILE A 427 7.61 -28.13 -12.57
N ALA A 428 6.72 -27.25 -13.02
CA ALA A 428 6.99 -25.81 -13.12
C ALA A 428 7.30 -25.21 -11.75
N ALA A 429 6.52 -25.55 -10.72
CA ALA A 429 6.73 -25.12 -9.35
C ALA A 429 8.09 -25.62 -8.80
N GLY A 430 8.43 -26.89 -9.03
CA GLY A 430 9.72 -27.47 -8.63
C GLY A 430 10.93 -26.79 -9.28
N LYS A 431 10.77 -26.31 -10.52
CA LYS A 431 11.82 -25.63 -11.29
C LYS A 431 11.79 -24.10 -11.20
N ARG A 432 10.81 -23.53 -10.48
CA ARG A 432 10.60 -22.07 -10.37
C ARG A 432 10.53 -21.38 -11.73
N VAL A 433 9.71 -21.94 -12.63
CA VAL A 433 9.35 -21.36 -13.94
C VAL A 433 7.86 -21.14 -14.02
N LEU A 434 7.42 -20.27 -14.94
CA LEU A 434 6.00 -20.13 -15.25
C LEU A 434 5.44 -21.42 -15.87
N PRO A 435 4.25 -21.90 -15.42
CA PRO A 435 3.58 -23.07 -16.02
C PRO A 435 3.35 -22.92 -17.53
N ASP A 436 2.95 -21.72 -17.96
CA ASP A 436 2.73 -21.40 -19.38
C ASP A 436 4.01 -21.57 -20.21
N ALA A 437 5.19 -21.19 -19.69
CA ALA A 437 6.46 -21.36 -20.38
C ALA A 437 6.82 -22.84 -20.54
N LEU A 438 6.61 -23.65 -19.49
CA LEU A 438 6.85 -25.09 -19.56
C LEU A 438 5.90 -25.77 -20.55
N LYS A 439 4.61 -25.38 -20.53
CA LYS A 439 3.60 -25.88 -21.45
C LYS A 439 3.96 -25.60 -22.92
N GLU A 440 4.40 -24.39 -23.24
CA GLU A 440 4.87 -24.05 -24.59
C GLU A 440 6.08 -24.89 -25.03
N VAL A 441 7.10 -25.03 -24.17
CA VAL A 441 8.30 -25.82 -24.50
C VAL A 441 7.98 -27.30 -24.68
N VAL A 442 7.09 -27.85 -23.85
CA VAL A 442 6.64 -29.23 -23.95
C VAL A 442 5.82 -29.44 -25.23
N ALA A 443 4.94 -28.51 -25.60
CA ALA A 443 4.21 -28.55 -26.86
C ALA A 443 5.16 -28.53 -28.07
N ASP A 444 6.18 -27.66 -28.06
CA ASP A 444 7.21 -27.61 -29.11
C ASP A 444 7.98 -28.93 -29.22
N ARG A 445 8.27 -29.61 -28.09
CA ARG A 445 8.94 -30.93 -28.07
C ARG A 445 8.04 -32.04 -28.61
N LEU A 446 6.75 -32.05 -28.24
CA LEU A 446 5.77 -33.00 -28.75
C LEU A 446 5.60 -32.88 -30.27
N ALA A 447 5.53 -31.65 -30.79
CA ALA A 447 5.43 -31.42 -32.23
C ALA A 447 6.65 -31.97 -32.98
N LYS A 448 7.87 -31.71 -32.48
CA LYS A 448 9.12 -32.25 -33.05
C LYS A 448 9.21 -33.78 -32.96
N ALA A 449 8.71 -34.37 -31.87
CA ALA A 449 8.68 -35.82 -31.71
C ALA A 449 7.75 -36.50 -32.72
N GLY A 450 6.60 -35.87 -33.02
CA GLY A 450 5.67 -36.34 -34.06
C GLY A 450 6.26 -36.23 -35.48
N GLU A 451 6.94 -35.12 -35.80
CA GLU A 451 7.62 -34.96 -37.10
C GLU A 451 8.69 -36.05 -37.34
N LEU A 452 9.43 -36.44 -36.29
CA LEU A 452 10.41 -37.52 -36.35
C LEU A 452 9.77 -38.90 -36.59
N GLU A 453 8.60 -39.15 -36.02
CA GLU A 453 7.82 -40.38 -36.22
C GLU A 453 7.34 -40.48 -37.68
N GLU A 454 6.77 -39.42 -38.24
CA GLU A 454 6.32 -39.37 -39.64
C GLU A 454 7.48 -39.58 -40.63
N ILE A 455 8.63 -38.96 -40.38
CA ILE A 455 9.83 -39.13 -41.22
C ILE A 455 10.37 -40.57 -41.12
N GLY A 456 10.35 -41.17 -39.93
CA GLY A 456 10.75 -42.56 -39.70
C GLY A 456 9.84 -43.56 -40.40
N GLU A 457 8.53 -43.33 -40.39
CA GLU A 457 7.55 -44.16 -41.11
C GLU A 457 7.67 -44.02 -42.63
N LEU A 458 7.85 -42.80 -43.16
CA LEU A 458 8.14 -42.55 -44.58
C LEU A 458 9.46 -43.21 -45.04
N GLY A 459 10.45 -43.30 -44.16
CA GLY A 459 11.69 -44.04 -44.37
C GLY A 459 11.46 -45.55 -44.48
N LYS A 460 10.67 -46.14 -43.56
CA LYS A 460 10.33 -47.56 -43.56
C LYS A 460 9.45 -47.97 -44.75
N ILE A 461 8.53 -47.11 -45.18
CA ILE A 461 7.71 -47.33 -46.38
C ILE A 461 8.62 -47.36 -47.63
N ARG A 462 9.61 -46.47 -47.73
CA ARG A 462 10.59 -46.45 -48.83
C ARG A 462 11.58 -47.62 -48.79
N GLU A 463 11.94 -48.13 -47.62
CA GLU A 463 12.74 -49.37 -47.48
C GLU A 463 11.95 -50.63 -47.89
N SER A 464 10.63 -50.63 -47.77
CA SER A 464 9.78 -51.73 -48.25
C SER A 464 9.63 -51.79 -49.78
N GLU A 465 9.93 -50.70 -50.50
CA GLU A 465 9.79 -50.60 -51.96
C GLU A 465 11.11 -50.68 -52.76
N ARG A 466 12.27 -50.90 -52.13
CA ARG A 466 13.54 -51.09 -52.86
C ARG A 466 14.45 -52.16 -52.27
N THR A 467 14.34 -53.38 -52.79
CA THR A 467 15.51 -54.24 -52.99
C THR A 467 16.30 -53.71 -54.20
N GLY A 468 17.34 -52.93 -53.98
CA GLY A 468 18.27 -52.55 -55.03
C GLY A 468 19.04 -51.27 -54.76
N GLU A 469 20.33 -51.46 -54.52
CA GLU A 469 21.45 -50.52 -54.64
C GLU A 469 21.72 -49.51 -53.50
N PHE A 470 22.89 -49.75 -52.89
CA PHE A 470 23.70 -48.86 -52.08
C PHE A 470 23.86 -47.48 -52.75
N GLU A 471 23.58 -46.43 -51.99
CA GLU A 471 24.32 -45.17 -51.87
C GLU A 471 23.38 -44.04 -51.40
N LYS A 472 23.18 -43.91 -50.08
CA LYS A 472 22.87 -42.63 -49.40
C LYS A 472 22.88 -42.71 -47.87
N SER A 473 23.71 -43.58 -47.30
CA SER A 473 23.84 -43.78 -45.85
C SER A 473 24.61 -42.67 -45.12
N ARG A 474 24.97 -41.55 -45.78
CA ARG A 474 25.83 -40.53 -45.19
C ARG A 474 25.09 -39.27 -44.68
N GLY A 475 23.84 -39.07 -45.09
CA GLY A 475 22.99 -37.97 -44.60
C GLY A 475 22.02 -38.36 -43.46
N LEU A 476 21.81 -39.67 -43.24
CA LEU A 476 20.97 -40.21 -42.16
C LEU A 476 21.77 -40.47 -40.87
N GLU A 477 23.10 -40.59 -40.96
CA GLU A 477 24.00 -40.72 -39.81
C GLU A 477 24.41 -39.37 -39.20
N GLU A 478 24.42 -38.28 -39.98
CA GLU A 478 24.70 -36.93 -39.46
C GLU A 478 23.53 -36.33 -38.64
N LEU A 479 22.34 -36.93 -38.68
CA LEU A 479 21.23 -36.62 -37.77
C LEU A 479 21.26 -37.42 -36.46
N ARG A 480 22.09 -38.47 -36.39
CA ARG A 480 22.26 -39.30 -35.18
C ARG A 480 23.33 -38.77 -34.23
N GLU A 481 24.06 -37.73 -34.62
CA GLU A 481 24.95 -37.00 -33.70
C GLU A 481 24.18 -35.96 -32.88
N SER A 482 23.70 -36.39 -31.72
CA SER A 482 23.76 -35.68 -30.42
C SER A 482 22.62 -36.15 -29.52
N ARG A 483 22.84 -36.11 -28.20
CA ARG A 483 21.89 -36.39 -27.10
C ARG A 483 20.45 -35.84 -27.23
N LYS A 484 20.14 -35.03 -28.25
CA LYS A 484 18.84 -34.40 -28.50
C LYS A 484 17.77 -35.34 -29.08
N VAL A 485 18.15 -36.44 -29.75
CA VAL A 485 17.18 -37.37 -30.38
C VAL A 485 16.56 -38.32 -29.34
N GLU A 486 17.36 -38.93 -28.46
CA GLU A 486 16.88 -39.79 -27.38
C GLU A 486 15.92 -39.05 -26.41
N ASP A 487 16.12 -37.74 -26.22
CA ASP A 487 15.28 -36.93 -25.33
C ASP A 487 13.91 -36.57 -25.93
N LEU A 488 13.71 -36.74 -27.24
CA LEU A 488 12.43 -36.48 -27.92
C LEU A 488 11.57 -37.74 -28.03
N GLU A 489 12.17 -38.94 -28.09
CA GLU A 489 11.44 -40.22 -28.17
C GLU A 489 10.53 -40.42 -26.95
N LYS A 490 10.94 -39.98 -25.75
CA LYS A 490 10.13 -40.09 -24.53
C LYS A 490 8.78 -39.35 -24.57
N TYR A 491 8.61 -38.42 -25.51
CA TYR A 491 7.38 -37.63 -25.66
C TYR A 491 6.39 -38.24 -26.65
N GLN A 492 6.80 -39.20 -27.49
CA GLN A 492 5.95 -39.76 -28.56
C GLN A 492 4.64 -40.37 -28.03
N ASP A 493 4.71 -41.01 -26.86
CA ASP A 493 3.58 -41.68 -26.24
C ASP A 493 2.73 -40.76 -25.35
N TYR A 494 2.98 -39.45 -25.33
CA TYR A 494 2.22 -38.51 -24.51
C TYR A 494 1.39 -37.56 -25.36
N ILE A 495 0.27 -37.11 -24.79
CA ILE A 495 -0.58 -36.06 -25.32
C ILE A 495 -0.70 -34.96 -24.26
N LEU A 496 -0.52 -33.71 -24.68
CA LEU A 496 -0.71 -32.55 -23.81
C LEU A 496 -2.18 -32.13 -23.81
N LEU A 497 -2.84 -32.26 -22.65
CA LEU A 497 -4.20 -31.76 -22.42
C LEU A 497 -4.18 -30.80 -21.23
N GLU A 498 -4.62 -29.56 -21.45
CA GLU A 498 -4.54 -28.49 -20.47
C GLU A 498 -3.14 -28.36 -19.85
N ASN A 499 -2.97 -28.66 -18.56
CA ASN A 499 -1.70 -28.58 -17.84
C ASN A 499 -1.10 -29.97 -17.53
N TYR A 500 -1.55 -31.00 -18.24
CA TYR A 500 -1.15 -32.39 -18.02
C TYR A 500 -0.61 -33.05 -19.28
N LEU A 501 0.43 -33.86 -19.12
CA LEU A 501 0.82 -34.86 -20.11
C LEU A 501 0.18 -36.19 -19.76
N ILE A 502 -0.61 -36.73 -20.68
CA ILE A 502 -1.31 -38.01 -20.51
C ILE A 502 -0.71 -39.03 -21.48
N HIS A 503 -0.28 -40.17 -20.95
CA HIS A 503 0.25 -41.26 -21.75
C HIS A 503 -0.88 -41.91 -22.58
N ARG A 504 -0.62 -42.25 -23.85
CA ARG A 504 -1.60 -42.85 -24.79
C ARG A 504 -2.24 -44.12 -24.22
N GLN A 505 -1.46 -44.98 -23.56
CA GLN A 505 -1.97 -46.17 -22.87
C GLN A 505 -3.04 -45.87 -21.80
N LEU A 506 -2.93 -44.75 -21.08
CA LEU A 506 -3.94 -44.36 -20.11
C LEU A 506 -5.22 -43.92 -20.82
N LEU A 507 -5.11 -43.15 -21.91
CA LEU A 507 -6.25 -42.77 -22.74
C LEU A 507 -6.96 -43.99 -23.36
N GLU A 508 -6.21 -45.00 -23.82
CA GLU A 508 -6.78 -46.24 -24.33
C GLU A 508 -7.54 -47.02 -23.26
N ARG A 509 -7.01 -47.13 -22.03
CA ARG A 509 -7.74 -47.78 -20.92
C ARG A 509 -8.99 -47.01 -20.54
N ILE A 510 -8.94 -45.67 -20.54
CA ILE A 510 -10.11 -44.82 -20.31
C ILE A 510 -11.15 -45.08 -21.42
N ASP A 511 -10.74 -45.08 -22.69
CA ASP A 511 -11.65 -45.33 -23.82
C ASP A 511 -12.30 -46.72 -23.74
N GLN A 512 -11.55 -47.77 -23.38
CA GLN A 512 -12.09 -49.11 -23.16
C GLN A 512 -13.14 -49.17 -22.05
N GLU A 513 -12.96 -48.41 -20.96
CA GLU A 513 -13.96 -48.31 -19.89
C GLU A 513 -15.19 -47.50 -20.34
N LEU A 514 -15.00 -46.44 -21.13
CA LEU A 514 -16.10 -45.65 -21.71
C LEU A 514 -16.91 -46.44 -22.74
N GLU A 515 -16.28 -47.33 -23.52
CA GLU A 515 -16.92 -48.16 -24.55
C GLU A 515 -17.67 -49.39 -23.99
N ARG A 516 -17.50 -49.72 -22.70
CA ARG A 516 -18.17 -50.87 -22.10
C ARG A 516 -19.69 -50.77 -22.31
N PRO A 517 -20.36 -51.84 -22.78
CA PRO A 517 -21.79 -51.78 -23.06
C PRO A 517 -22.60 -51.34 -21.84
N GLY A 518 -23.28 -50.20 -21.93
CA GLY A 518 -24.07 -49.62 -20.84
C GLY A 518 -23.27 -48.91 -19.76
N ALA A 519 -21.96 -48.69 -19.93
CA ALA A 519 -21.11 -48.01 -18.95
C ALA A 519 -21.29 -46.49 -18.94
N VAL A 520 -21.48 -45.86 -20.11
CA VAL A 520 -21.61 -44.40 -20.23
C VAL A 520 -22.71 -44.02 -21.21
N GLU A 521 -23.83 -43.51 -20.69
CA GLU A 521 -24.88 -42.86 -21.48
C GLU A 521 -24.96 -41.35 -21.20
N THR A 522 -24.60 -40.95 -19.97
CA THR A 522 -24.64 -39.56 -19.50
C THR A 522 -23.25 -39.05 -19.14
N TYR A 523 -23.08 -37.73 -19.08
CA TYR A 523 -21.84 -37.10 -18.63
C TYR A 523 -21.51 -37.48 -17.19
N ALA A 524 -22.52 -37.59 -16.32
CA ALA A 524 -22.35 -38.08 -14.94
C ALA A 524 -21.76 -39.50 -14.87
N ASP A 525 -22.05 -40.36 -15.84
CA ASP A 525 -21.45 -41.70 -15.90
C ASP A 525 -19.99 -41.65 -16.35
N ALA A 526 -19.66 -40.78 -17.32
CA ALA A 526 -18.26 -40.52 -17.71
C ALA A 526 -17.43 -39.96 -16.54
N VAL A 527 -18.02 -39.05 -15.74
CA VAL A 527 -17.37 -38.50 -14.53
C VAL A 527 -16.96 -39.60 -13.56
N LYS A 528 -17.82 -40.60 -13.30
CA LYS A 528 -17.48 -41.74 -12.42
C LYS A 528 -16.29 -42.53 -12.95
N VAL A 529 -16.21 -42.72 -14.26
CA VAL A 529 -15.06 -43.38 -14.89
C VAL A 529 -13.81 -42.55 -14.67
N PHE A 530 -13.84 -41.24 -14.92
CA PHE A 530 -12.69 -40.36 -14.71
C PHE A 530 -12.22 -40.30 -13.25
N GLU A 531 -13.14 -40.27 -12.29
CA GLU A 531 -12.83 -40.35 -10.86
C GLU A 531 -12.11 -41.65 -10.50
N SER A 532 -12.47 -42.78 -11.12
CA SER A 532 -11.80 -44.07 -10.90
C SER A 532 -10.33 -44.08 -11.37
N PHE A 533 -10.00 -43.28 -12.39
CA PHE A 533 -8.64 -43.06 -12.88
C PHE A 533 -7.92 -41.89 -12.18
N ARG A 534 -8.55 -41.26 -11.18
CA ARG A 534 -8.03 -40.09 -10.43
C ARG A 534 -7.64 -38.91 -11.33
N LEU A 535 -8.39 -38.71 -12.42
CA LEU A 535 -8.21 -37.55 -13.27
C LEU A 535 -8.68 -36.28 -12.55
N ASP A 536 -7.96 -35.19 -12.77
CA ASP A 536 -8.41 -33.86 -12.35
C ASP A 536 -9.65 -33.44 -13.14
N ARG A 537 -10.59 -32.74 -12.49
CA ARG A 537 -11.84 -32.29 -13.11
C ARG A 537 -11.62 -31.41 -14.34
N SER A 538 -10.52 -30.67 -14.39
CA SER A 538 -10.14 -29.88 -15.57
C SER A 538 -9.93 -30.72 -16.83
N LEU A 539 -9.67 -32.03 -16.70
CA LEU A 539 -9.38 -32.93 -17.81
C LEU A 539 -10.63 -33.64 -18.37
N TYR A 540 -11.77 -33.61 -17.70
CA TYR A 540 -12.93 -34.45 -18.08
C TYR A 540 -13.43 -34.14 -19.50
N TYR A 541 -13.60 -32.85 -19.81
CA TYR A 541 -13.97 -32.41 -21.15
C TYR A 541 -12.86 -32.60 -22.19
N PRO A 542 -11.62 -32.13 -21.95
CA PRO A 542 -10.51 -32.33 -22.88
C PRO A 542 -10.26 -33.80 -23.25
N VAL A 543 -10.38 -34.72 -22.29
CA VAL A 543 -10.21 -36.17 -22.53
C VAL A 543 -11.34 -36.71 -23.39
N LEU A 544 -12.60 -36.34 -23.13
CA LEU A 544 -13.73 -36.75 -23.99
C LEU A 544 -13.56 -36.25 -25.42
N GLU A 545 -13.16 -34.99 -25.60
CA GLU A 545 -12.94 -34.40 -26.91
C GLU A 545 -11.79 -35.09 -27.66
N GLN A 546 -10.67 -35.36 -26.96
CA GLN A 546 -9.53 -36.09 -27.51
C GLN A 546 -9.88 -37.53 -27.92
N LEU A 547 -10.81 -38.17 -27.22
CA LEU A 547 -11.32 -39.51 -27.53
C LEU A 547 -12.52 -39.49 -28.50
N GLU A 548 -12.80 -38.35 -29.12
CA GLU A 548 -13.88 -38.14 -30.11
C GLU A 548 -15.31 -38.33 -29.56
N TYR A 549 -15.52 -38.16 -28.25
CA TYR A 549 -16.85 -38.14 -27.65
C TYR A 549 -17.44 -36.73 -27.66
N LYS A 550 -18.72 -36.62 -28.03
CA LYS A 550 -19.50 -35.39 -27.97
C LYS A 550 -20.45 -35.41 -26.80
N VAL A 551 -20.47 -34.32 -26.04
CA VAL A 551 -21.44 -34.10 -24.97
C VAL A 551 -22.58 -33.23 -25.49
N ILE A 552 -23.81 -33.76 -25.44
CA ILE A 552 -25.02 -33.10 -25.91
C ILE A 552 -25.87 -32.74 -24.70
N TRP A 553 -25.96 -31.46 -24.39
CA TRP A 553 -26.73 -30.94 -23.27
C TRP A 553 -28.23 -30.86 -23.63
N ALA A 554 -29.07 -31.57 -22.89
CA ALA A 554 -30.53 -31.47 -22.98
C ALA A 554 -31.15 -30.58 -21.86
N GLY A 555 -30.33 -29.96 -21.02
CA GLY A 555 -30.73 -29.10 -19.89
C GLY A 555 -29.50 -28.59 -19.10
N LEU A 556 -29.70 -28.02 -17.91
CA LEU A 556 -28.63 -27.48 -17.04
C LEU A 556 -27.99 -28.53 -16.10
N SER A 557 -28.48 -29.77 -16.08
CA SER A 557 -27.98 -30.84 -15.21
C SER A 557 -27.05 -31.78 -15.97
N GLU A 558 -25.92 -32.15 -15.35
CA GLU A 558 -24.95 -33.14 -15.85
C GLU A 558 -25.58 -34.52 -16.09
N GLU A 559 -26.62 -34.87 -15.34
CA GLU A 559 -27.39 -36.12 -15.49
C GLU A 559 -28.18 -36.16 -16.80
N ASN A 560 -28.51 -35.00 -17.37
CA ASN A 560 -29.27 -34.88 -18.61
C ASN A 560 -28.37 -34.69 -19.84
N ALA A 561 -27.05 -34.57 -19.64
CA ALA A 561 -26.09 -34.41 -20.72
C ALA A 561 -25.72 -35.77 -21.29
N LYS A 562 -26.04 -36.03 -22.56
CA LYS A 562 -25.76 -37.32 -23.21
C LYS A 562 -24.36 -37.32 -23.82
N VAL A 563 -23.61 -38.40 -23.59
CA VAL A 563 -22.27 -38.59 -24.17
C VAL A 563 -22.38 -39.58 -25.33
N LYS A 564 -21.84 -39.23 -26.50
CA LYS A 564 -21.84 -40.11 -27.68
C LYS A 564 -20.49 -40.08 -28.38
N LYS A 565 -19.91 -41.27 -28.65
CA LYS A 565 -18.73 -41.39 -29.51
C LYS A 565 -19.09 -41.00 -30.95
N ALA A 566 -18.32 -40.12 -31.57
CA ALA A 566 -18.44 -39.88 -33.00
C ALA A 566 -18.06 -41.17 -33.73
N LYS A 567 -18.95 -41.70 -34.59
CA LYS A 567 -18.58 -42.87 -35.42
C LYS A 567 -17.48 -42.44 -36.39
N LYS A 568 -16.34 -43.15 -36.40
CA LYS A 568 -15.38 -43.11 -37.51
C LYS A 568 -16.15 -43.35 -38.81
N VAL A 569 -16.09 -42.37 -39.72
CA VAL A 569 -16.65 -42.47 -41.08
C VAL A 569 -15.73 -43.34 -41.93
#